data_AF-A0A7V9UTL6-F1
#
_entry.id   AF-A0A7V9UTL6-F1
#
_cell.length_a   1.000
_cell.length_b   1.000
_cell.length_c   1.000
_cell.angle_alpha   90.00
_cell.angle_beta   90.00
_cell.angle_gamma   90.00
#
_symmetry.space_group_name_H-M   'P 1'
#
loop_
_entity.id
_entity.type
_entity.pdbx_description
1 polymer ?
#
loop_
_entity_poly.entity_id
_entity_poly.type
_entity_poly.pdbx_seq_one_letter_code
_entity_poly.pdbx_strand_id
1 'polypeptide(L)'
;MATTLLLNKFQRLIFKKANWKNEVDRIVFGQKVGLITKLFGCWHDNISRPFTQGKSAYRSCLNCGAMKQFNTETLETHGHYYFPPIIKEERS
;
A
#
# COMPACT_ATOMS: atom_id res chain seq x y z
N MET A 1 -3.13 41.77 -7.28
CA MET A 1 -3.51 40.61 -8.12
C MET A 1 -2.33 39.67 -8.43
N ALA A 2 -1.25 39.63 -7.62
CA ALA A 2 -0.04 38.82 -7.91
C ALA A 2 0.27 37.76 -6.84
N THR A 3 -0.63 37.56 -5.88
CA THR A 3 -0.40 36.67 -4.73
C THR A 3 -0.92 35.24 -4.92
N THR A 4 -1.72 34.98 -5.97
CA THR A 4 -2.35 33.68 -6.20
C THR A 4 -1.46 32.68 -6.94
N LEU A 5 -0.47 33.14 -7.72
CA LEU A 5 0.40 32.24 -8.51
C LEU A 5 1.48 31.55 -7.67
N LEU A 6 1.96 32.16 -6.58
CA LEU A 6 3.04 31.60 -5.76
C LEU A 6 2.56 30.52 -4.77
N LEU A 7 1.32 30.62 -4.27
CA LEU A 7 0.71 29.58 -3.40
C LEU A 7 0.53 28.23 -4.13
N ASN A 8 0.24 28.27 -5.45
CA ASN A 8 -0.03 27.07 -6.24
C ASN A 8 1.19 26.14 -6.40
N LYS A 9 2.40 26.69 -6.52
CA LYS A 9 3.62 25.89 -6.73
C LYS A 9 4.05 25.18 -5.44
N PHE A 10 3.91 25.85 -4.30
CA PHE A 10 4.20 25.29 -2.98
C PHE A 10 3.21 24.18 -2.62
N GLN A 11 1.91 24.40 -2.83
CA GLN A 11 0.90 23.36 -2.66
C GLN A 11 1.19 22.14 -3.53
N ARG A 12 1.53 22.33 -4.81
CA ARG A 12 1.92 21.23 -5.71
C ARG A 12 3.10 20.41 -5.19
N LEU A 13 4.13 21.05 -4.62
CA LEU A 13 5.29 20.35 -4.07
C LEU A 13 4.94 19.54 -2.81
N ILE A 14 4.10 20.08 -1.93
CA ILE A 14 3.62 19.39 -0.73
C ILE A 14 2.79 18.16 -1.13
N PHE A 15 1.85 18.32 -2.06
CA PHE A 15 1.05 17.20 -2.58
C PHE A 15 1.90 16.16 -3.29
N LYS A 16 2.91 16.56 -4.08
CA LYS A 16 3.84 15.63 -4.74
C LYS A 16 4.67 14.83 -3.72
N LYS A 17 5.11 15.48 -2.63
CA LYS A 17 5.88 14.83 -1.56
C LYS A 17 5.02 13.86 -0.74
N ALA A 18 3.77 14.20 -0.46
CA ALA A 18 2.82 13.30 0.21
C ALA A 18 2.49 12.07 -0.66
N ASN A 19 2.42 12.24 -1.99
CA ASN A 19 2.14 11.15 -2.92
C ASN A 19 3.32 10.16 -3.05
N TRP A 20 4.57 10.66 -3.09
CA TRP A 20 5.77 9.80 -3.10
C TRP A 20 5.85 8.85 -1.89
N LYS A 21 5.39 9.30 -0.71
CA LYS A 21 5.37 8.45 0.50
C LYS A 21 4.41 7.24 0.40
N ASN A 22 3.52 7.22 -0.59
CA ASN A 22 2.55 6.14 -0.83
C ASN A 22 2.95 5.23 -2.01
N GLU A 23 4.20 5.27 -2.46
CA GLU A 23 4.65 4.40 -3.54
C GLU A 23 4.61 2.94 -3.09
N VAL A 24 3.91 2.11 -3.87
CA VAL A 24 3.70 0.69 -3.58
C VAL A 24 4.71 -0.13 -4.35
N ASP A 25 5.55 -0.85 -3.62
CA ASP A 25 6.54 -1.76 -4.20
C ASP A 25 5.84 -2.94 -4.89
N ARG A 26 5.72 -2.88 -6.21
CA ARG A 26 4.99 -3.87 -7.01
C ARG A 26 5.65 -5.25 -7.03
N ILE A 27 6.90 -5.35 -6.59
CA ILE A 27 7.60 -6.64 -6.45
C ILE A 27 7.06 -7.37 -5.23
N VAL A 28 6.75 -6.63 -4.17
CA VAL A 28 6.19 -7.17 -2.92
C VAL A 28 4.67 -7.27 -3.00
N PHE A 29 4.02 -6.23 -3.52
CA PHE A 29 2.57 -6.13 -3.63
C PHE A 29 2.14 -6.41 -5.08
N GLY A 30 1.35 -7.46 -5.29
CA GLY A 30 0.83 -7.82 -6.60
C GLY A 30 -0.39 -6.97 -7.00
N GLN A 31 -1.48 -7.65 -7.36
CA GLN A 31 -2.67 -6.97 -7.88
C GLN A 31 -3.49 -6.32 -6.76
N LYS A 32 -3.97 -5.10 -7.00
CA LYS A 32 -4.87 -4.41 -6.06
C LYS A 32 -6.18 -5.19 -5.92
N VAL A 33 -6.65 -5.37 -4.68
CA VAL A 33 -7.94 -6.04 -4.41
C VAL A 33 -9.07 -5.21 -5.02
N GLY A 34 -9.85 -5.84 -5.91
CA GLY A 34 -10.97 -5.22 -6.60
C GLY A 34 -12.22 -5.07 -5.73
N LEU A 35 -13.15 -4.21 -6.16
CA LEU A 35 -14.41 -3.90 -5.47
C LEU A 35 -15.27 -5.14 -5.20
N ILE A 36 -15.26 -6.11 -6.11
CA ILE A 36 -16.07 -7.33 -6.04
C ILE A 36 -15.62 -8.21 -4.87
N THR A 37 -14.31 -8.41 -4.72
CA THR A 37 -13.68 -9.06 -3.55
C THR A 37 -13.85 -8.28 -2.26
N LYS A 38 -14.11 -6.97 -2.31
CA LYS A 38 -14.40 -6.17 -1.12
C LYS A 38 -15.85 -6.32 -0.65
N LEU A 39 -16.78 -6.56 -1.57
CA LEU A 39 -18.22 -6.75 -1.30
C LEU A 39 -18.56 -8.17 -0.84
N PHE A 40 -17.91 -9.18 -1.42
CA PHE A 40 -18.21 -10.60 -1.16
C PHE A 40 -17.02 -11.42 -0.65
N GLY A 41 -15.87 -10.80 -0.43
CA GLY A 41 -14.66 -11.50 0.05
C GLY A 41 -14.48 -11.39 1.55
N CYS A 42 -13.22 -11.33 1.99
CA CYS A 42 -12.87 -11.30 3.39
C CYS A 42 -12.96 -9.88 3.97
N TRP A 43 -13.62 -9.77 5.11
CA TRP A 43 -13.65 -8.56 5.93
C TRP A 43 -12.44 -8.63 6.87
N HIS A 44 -11.37 -7.92 6.51
CA HIS A 44 -10.03 -8.10 7.09
C HIS A 44 -9.91 -7.53 8.53
N ASP A 45 -10.59 -8.14 9.48
CA ASP A 45 -10.45 -7.87 10.93
C ASP A 45 -9.22 -8.58 11.52
N ASN A 46 -8.83 -9.72 10.94
CA ASN A 46 -7.72 -10.53 11.43
C ASN A 46 -6.46 -10.35 10.57
N ILE A 47 -5.57 -9.49 11.04
CA ILE A 47 -4.35 -9.05 10.35
C ILE A 47 -3.12 -9.52 11.12
N SER A 48 -2.10 -9.96 10.38
CA SER A 48 -0.83 -10.44 10.90
C SER A 48 -0.01 -9.36 11.63
N ARG A 49 1.02 -9.82 12.33
CA ARG A 49 2.15 -8.97 12.76
C ARG A 49 2.81 -8.33 11.53
N PRO A 50 3.43 -7.14 11.67
CA PRO A 50 4.13 -6.49 10.57
C PRO A 50 5.33 -7.32 10.12
N PHE A 51 5.44 -7.49 8.81
CA PHE A 51 6.56 -8.09 8.11
C PHE A 51 7.30 -7.03 7.30
N THR A 52 8.59 -7.25 7.11
CA THR A 52 9.47 -6.37 6.33
C THR A 52 10.09 -7.17 5.19
N GLN A 53 9.96 -6.68 3.96
CA GLN A 53 10.55 -7.27 2.77
C GLN A 53 11.23 -6.18 1.94
N GLY A 54 12.56 -6.25 1.84
CA GLY A 54 13.34 -5.21 1.18
C GLY A 54 13.15 -3.85 1.84
N LYS A 55 12.67 -2.87 1.08
CA LYS A 55 12.40 -1.49 1.56
C LYS A 55 10.96 -1.28 2.02
N SER A 56 10.13 -2.32 1.95
CA SER A 56 8.69 -2.24 2.18
C SER A 56 8.31 -3.04 3.42
N ALA A 57 7.40 -2.50 4.22
CA ALA A 57 6.78 -3.26 5.30
C ALA A 57 5.28 -3.40 5.04
N TYR A 58 4.73 -4.54 5.46
CA TYR A 58 3.34 -4.87 5.23
C TYR A 58 2.77 -5.74 6.33
N ARG A 59 1.44 -5.83 6.34
CA ARG A 59 0.70 -6.84 7.11
C ARG A 59 -0.21 -7.60 6.17
N SER A 60 -0.37 -8.90 6.38
CA SER A 60 -1.27 -9.74 5.59
C SER A 60 -2.50 -10.12 6.41
N CYS A 61 -3.66 -10.23 5.75
CA CYS A 61 -4.82 -10.85 6.36
C CYS A 61 -4.59 -12.35 6.48
N LEU A 62 -4.82 -12.90 7.67
CA LEU A 62 -4.60 -14.32 7.93
C LEU A 62 -5.63 -15.23 7.24
N ASN A 63 -6.79 -14.69 6.87
CA ASN A 63 -7.87 -15.44 6.26
C ASN A 63 -7.75 -15.55 4.73
N CYS A 64 -7.31 -14.47 4.06
CA CYS A 64 -7.31 -14.40 2.59
C CYS A 64 -5.94 -14.07 1.97
N GLY A 65 -4.92 -13.78 2.80
CA GLY A 65 -3.57 -13.44 2.34
C GLY A 65 -3.43 -12.04 1.72
N ALA A 66 -4.49 -11.23 1.70
CA ALA A 66 -4.40 -9.86 1.18
C ALA A 66 -3.45 -9.01 2.05
N MET A 67 -2.51 -8.33 1.40
CA MET A 67 -1.44 -7.55 2.01
C MET A 67 -1.78 -6.07 2.00
N LYS A 68 -1.39 -5.35 3.05
CA LYS A 68 -1.56 -3.90 3.18
C LYS A 68 -0.27 -3.27 3.67
N GLN A 69 0.04 -2.07 3.18
CA GLN A 69 1.26 -1.35 3.56
C GLN A 69 1.27 -1.00 5.05
N PHE A 70 2.45 -1.14 5.64
CA PHE A 70 2.75 -0.78 7.01
C PHE A 70 3.93 0.19 7.02
N ASN A 71 3.79 1.30 7.71
CA ASN A 71 4.89 2.23 7.93
C ASN A 71 5.58 1.89 9.25
N THR A 72 6.87 1.55 9.20
CA THR A 72 7.65 1.23 10.40
C THR A 72 8.03 2.46 11.23
N GLU A 73 8.11 3.65 10.61
CA GLU A 73 8.42 4.92 11.29
C GLU A 73 7.21 5.43 12.08
N THR A 74 6.02 5.41 11.47
CA THR A 74 4.79 5.90 12.13
C THR A 74 4.01 4.81 12.84
N LEU A 75 4.36 3.53 12.62
CA LEU A 75 3.66 2.35 13.12
C LEU A 75 2.20 2.22 12.63
N GLU A 76 1.88 2.86 11.51
CA GLU A 76 0.53 2.90 10.95
C GLU A 76 0.37 2.01 9.73
N THR A 77 -0.80 1.38 9.63
CA THR A 77 -1.19 0.58 8.46
C THR A 77 -2.02 1.43 7.50
N HIS A 78 -1.53 1.67 6.29
CA HIS A 78 -2.14 2.62 5.34
C HIS A 78 -2.33 2.00 3.95
N GLY A 79 -3.04 2.72 3.08
CA GLY A 79 -3.26 2.33 1.69
C GLY A 79 -4.34 1.25 1.48
N HIS A 80 -4.31 0.65 0.30
CA HIS A 80 -5.26 -0.38 -0.12
C HIS A 80 -4.74 -1.79 0.17
N TYR A 81 -5.63 -2.78 0.06
CA TYR A 81 -5.24 -4.19 0.07
C TYR A 81 -4.79 -4.62 -1.33
N TYR A 82 -3.76 -5.46 -1.37
CA TYR A 82 -3.16 -6.05 -2.58
C TYR A 82 -3.02 -7.56 -2.38
N PHE A 83 -3.26 -8.36 -3.41
CA PHE A 83 -2.91 -9.76 -3.41
C PHE A 83 -1.41 -9.95 -3.64
N PRO A 84 -0.79 -10.99 -3.07
CA PRO A 84 0.61 -11.30 -3.34
C PRO A 84 0.82 -11.58 -4.84
N PRO A 85 2.01 -11.27 -5.38
CA PRO A 85 2.33 -11.60 -6.77
C PRO A 85 2.32 -13.12 -6.97
N ILE A 86 1.85 -13.57 -8.14
CA ILE A 86 1.90 -14.98 -8.52
C ILE A 86 3.32 -15.30 -8.96
N ILE A 87 4.11 -15.87 -8.05
CA ILE A 87 5.46 -16.35 -8.34
C ILE A 87 5.33 -17.77 -8.87
N LYS A 88 5.70 -18.02 -10.13
CA LYS A 88 5.84 -19.39 -10.62
C LYS A 88 7.14 -19.94 -10.04
N GLU A 89 7.02 -20.81 -9.05
CA GLU A 89 8.16 -21.53 -8.52
C GLU A 89 8.63 -22.54 -9.57
N GLU A 90 9.70 -22.22 -10.31
CA GLU A 90 10.41 -23.22 -11.12
C GLU A 90 11.05 -24.20 -10.15
N ARG A 91 10.35 -25.32 -9.93
CA ARG A 91 10.83 -26.46 -9.16
C ARG A 91 12.04 -27.04 -9.88
N SER A 92 13.23 -26.73 -9.38
CA SER A 92 14.53 -27.31 -9.77
C SER A 92 14.62 -28.80 -9.43
#